data_AF-A0A428QQ03-F1
#
_entry.id   AF-A0A428QQ03-F1
#
_cell.length_a   1.000
_cell.length_b   1.000
_cell.length_c   1.000
_cell.angle_alpha   90.00
_cell.angle_beta   90.00
_cell.angle_gamma   90.00
#
_symmetry.space_group_name_H-M   'P 1'
#
loop_
_entity.id
_entity.type
_entity.pdbx_description
1 polymer ?
#
loop_
_entity_poly.entity_id
_entity_poly.type
_entity_poly.pdbx_seq_one_letter_code
_entity_poly.pdbx_strand_id
1 'polypeptide(L)'
;MALGNWFELDPEKDNSDPADEYFRGCRETWEDANCSEIYEKTLQTLRKCHLYSHQFTFMDPKLVDEWGYNRAWSGPLMFIHFAPEPYFTLLQQRQPPALVLFAFFGALLHGLDDYWFMEGWGRSIVEVVEDVLGAYWKPWISWPLQVVEMEQT
;
A
#
# COMPACT_ATOMS: atom_id res chain seq x y z
N MET A 1 5.41 -11.63 19.25
CA MET A 1 5.38 -10.29 18.64
C MET A 1 3.92 -9.85 18.67
N ALA A 2 3.53 -8.92 19.54
CA ALA A 2 2.18 -8.38 19.50
C ALA A 2 2.08 -7.50 18.24
N LEU A 3 1.05 -7.61 17.40
CA LEU A 3 0.86 -6.77 16.21
C LEU A 3 -0.19 -5.67 16.47
N GLY A 4 -0.29 -5.22 17.74
CA GLY A 4 -1.37 -4.35 18.20
C GLY A 4 -2.76 -4.92 17.84
N ASN A 5 -3.63 -4.05 17.32
CA ASN A 5 -4.98 -4.38 16.84
C ASN A 5 -5.01 -4.91 15.39
N TRP A 6 -3.88 -5.29 14.78
CA TRP A 6 -3.83 -5.69 13.37
C TRP A 6 -4.91 -6.72 13.00
N PHE A 7 -5.09 -7.77 13.79
CA PHE A 7 -6.07 -8.82 13.48
C PHE A 7 -7.53 -8.37 13.62
N GLU A 8 -7.78 -7.26 14.32
CA GLU A 8 -9.11 -6.70 14.57
C GLU A 8 -9.52 -5.67 13.51
N LEU A 9 -8.55 -5.01 12.85
CA LEU A 9 -8.82 -4.00 11.82
C LEU A 9 -9.55 -4.59 10.61
N ASP A 10 -10.63 -3.91 10.22
CA ASP A 10 -11.44 -4.19 9.04
C ASP A 10 -11.51 -2.94 8.15
N PRO A 11 -10.75 -2.90 7.03
CA PRO A 11 -10.74 -1.75 6.12
C PRO A 11 -12.12 -1.37 5.56
N GLU A 12 -13.08 -2.30 5.54
CA GLU A 12 -14.43 -1.99 5.05
C GLU A 12 -15.28 -1.24 6.07
N LYS A 13 -14.94 -1.34 7.36
CA LYS A 13 -15.70 -0.71 8.45
C LYS A 13 -14.97 0.48 9.06
N ASP A 14 -13.66 0.37 9.19
CA ASP A 14 -12.85 1.25 10.01
C ASP A 14 -12.16 2.35 9.19
N ASN A 15 -12.08 2.20 7.87
CA ASN A 15 -11.39 3.17 7.02
C ASN A 15 -12.28 4.37 6.68
N SER A 16 -11.90 5.54 7.18
CA SER A 16 -12.55 6.83 6.91
C SER A 16 -11.68 7.79 6.09
N ASP A 17 -10.47 7.35 5.69
CA ASP A 17 -9.57 8.16 4.87
C ASP A 17 -10.12 8.30 3.44
N PRO A 18 -10.34 9.54 2.94
CA PRO A 18 -10.71 9.78 1.55
C PRO A 18 -9.78 9.13 0.53
N ALA A 19 -8.50 8.93 0.87
CA ALA A 19 -7.55 8.25 -0.02
C ALA A 19 -7.94 6.79 -0.33
N ASP A 20 -8.76 6.14 0.49
CA ASP A 20 -9.22 4.76 0.26
C ASP A 20 -10.02 4.62 -1.05
N GLU A 21 -10.61 5.69 -1.56
CA GLU A 21 -11.29 5.69 -2.86
C GLU A 21 -10.34 5.30 -4.01
N TYR A 22 -9.08 5.76 -3.97
CA TYR A 22 -8.07 5.38 -4.97
C TYR A 22 -7.71 3.89 -4.90
N PHE A 23 -7.59 3.34 -3.68
CA PHE A 23 -7.38 1.91 -3.50
C PHE A 23 -8.56 1.11 -4.07
N ARG A 24 -9.80 1.50 -3.74
CA ARG A 24 -10.99 0.81 -4.25
C ARG A 24 -11.10 0.89 -5.78
N GLY A 25 -10.70 2.00 -6.40
CA GLY A 25 -10.68 2.21 -7.85
C GLY A 25 -9.75 1.25 -8.60
N CYS A 26 -8.77 0.63 -7.94
CA CYS A 26 -7.89 -0.36 -8.57
C CYS A 26 -8.67 -1.57 -9.13
N ARG A 27 -9.85 -1.88 -8.58
CA ARG A 27 -10.68 -3.03 -9.02
C ARG A 27 -11.04 -3.01 -10.50
N GLU A 28 -11.16 -1.81 -11.08
CA GLU A 28 -11.43 -1.63 -12.51
C GLU A 28 -10.34 -2.26 -13.40
N THR A 29 -9.14 -2.47 -12.87
CA THR A 29 -8.00 -3.02 -13.62
C THR A 29 -8.04 -4.53 -13.80
N TRP A 30 -8.86 -5.26 -13.02
CA TRP A 30 -8.92 -6.72 -13.04
C TRP A 30 -10.33 -7.31 -12.99
N GLU A 31 -11.38 -6.52 -13.24
CA GLU A 31 -12.78 -6.96 -13.18
C GLU A 31 -13.05 -8.20 -14.05
N ASP A 32 -12.46 -8.23 -15.25
CA ASP A 32 -12.58 -9.35 -16.21
C ASP A 32 -11.44 -10.38 -16.13
N ALA A 33 -10.54 -10.28 -15.15
CA ALA A 33 -9.36 -11.13 -15.08
C ALA A 33 -9.65 -12.46 -14.36
N ASN A 34 -9.11 -13.57 -14.89
CA ASN A 34 -9.18 -14.89 -14.24
C ASN A 34 -8.50 -14.94 -12.85
N CYS A 35 -7.63 -13.96 -12.54
CA CYS A 35 -6.91 -13.86 -11.26
C CYS A 35 -7.50 -12.79 -10.32
N SER A 36 -8.74 -12.34 -10.57
CA SER A 36 -9.39 -11.26 -9.80
C SER A 36 -9.38 -11.50 -8.28
N GLU A 37 -9.54 -12.75 -7.83
CA GLU A 37 -9.50 -13.09 -6.40
C GLU A 37 -8.13 -12.82 -5.75
N ILE A 38 -7.03 -13.05 -6.47
CA ILE A 38 -5.67 -12.80 -5.95
C ILE A 38 -5.44 -11.29 -5.80
N TYR A 39 -5.87 -10.51 -6.80
CA TYR A 39 -5.78 -9.07 -6.74
C TYR A 39 -6.67 -8.48 -5.65
N GLU A 40 -7.90 -8.98 -5.49
CA GLU A 40 -8.80 -8.53 -4.42
C GLU A 40 -8.19 -8.78 -3.03
N LYS A 41 -7.66 -9.99 -2.77
CA LYS A 41 -6.98 -10.29 -1.50
C LYS A 41 -5.77 -9.39 -1.27
N THR A 42 -5.00 -9.10 -2.31
CA THR A 42 -3.83 -8.22 -2.23
C THR A 42 -4.25 -6.77 -1.93
N LEU A 43 -5.29 -6.29 -2.59
CA LEU A 43 -5.88 -4.97 -2.36
C LEU A 43 -6.37 -4.84 -0.91
N GLN A 44 -7.04 -5.86 -0.37
CA GLN A 44 -7.49 -5.87 1.02
C GLN A 44 -6.30 -5.78 1.99
N THR A 45 -5.20 -6.50 1.72
CA THR A 45 -3.97 -6.36 2.52
C THR A 45 -3.40 -4.95 2.45
N LEU A 46 -3.33 -4.32 1.27
CA LEU A 46 -2.84 -2.94 1.12
C LEU A 46 -3.69 -1.93 1.88
N ARG A 47 -5.02 -2.01 1.74
CA ARG A 47 -5.96 -1.14 2.46
C ARG A 47 -5.82 -1.29 3.98
N LYS A 48 -5.60 -2.51 4.44
CA LYS A 48 -5.32 -2.79 5.86
C LYS A 48 -3.98 -2.23 6.33
N CYS A 49 -2.93 -2.30 5.51
CA CYS A 49 -1.63 -1.68 5.79
C CYS A 49 -1.76 -0.16 5.88
N HIS A 50 -2.49 0.45 4.95
CA HIS A 50 -2.78 1.89 4.94
C HIS A 50 -3.52 2.33 6.19
N LEU A 51 -4.65 1.68 6.49
CA LEU A 51 -5.44 1.94 7.70
C LEU A 51 -4.61 1.77 8.98
N TYR A 52 -3.84 0.68 9.07
CA TYR A 52 -2.98 0.42 10.21
C TYR A 52 -1.91 1.50 10.40
N SER A 53 -1.35 2.05 9.31
CA SER A 53 -0.37 3.12 9.38
C SER A 53 -1.04 4.44 9.78
N HIS A 54 -2.19 4.75 9.16
CA HIS A 54 -2.92 6.01 9.32
C HIS A 54 -3.49 6.19 10.74
N GLN A 55 -3.92 5.12 11.43
CA GLN A 55 -4.44 5.24 12.80
C GLN A 55 -3.41 5.84 13.78
N PHE A 56 -2.11 5.68 13.53
CA PHE A 56 -1.07 6.24 14.40
C PHE A 56 -0.93 7.76 14.29
N THR A 57 -1.39 8.37 13.19
CA THR A 57 -1.42 9.83 13.03
C THR A 57 -2.35 10.50 14.05
N PHE A 58 -3.37 9.78 14.54
CA PHE A 58 -4.39 10.30 15.45
C PHE A 58 -4.35 9.66 16.85
N MET A 59 -3.45 8.70 17.08
CA MET A 59 -3.39 7.95 18.32
C MET A 59 -2.68 8.74 19.44
N ASP A 60 -3.15 8.60 20.68
CA ASP A 60 -2.47 9.17 21.85
C ASP A 60 -1.05 8.58 21.96
N PRO A 61 0.01 9.41 22.04
CA PRO A 61 1.39 8.93 22.14
C PRO A 61 1.65 7.94 23.30
N LYS A 62 0.88 8.01 24.40
CA LYS A 62 1.00 7.07 25.51
C LYS A 62 0.50 5.68 25.14
N LEU A 63 -0.58 5.59 24.35
CA LEU A 63 -1.10 4.32 23.84
C LEU A 63 -0.14 3.70 22.82
N VAL A 64 0.52 4.54 22.01
CA VAL A 64 1.57 4.09 21.06
C VAL A 64 2.77 3.48 21.80
N ASP A 65 3.16 4.05 22.95
CA ASP A 65 4.29 3.52 23.75
C ASP A 65 3.98 2.14 24.36
N GLU A 66 2.73 1.89 24.78
CA GLU A 66 2.28 0.57 25.24
C GLU A 66 2.36 -0.50 24.15
N TRP A 67 2.23 -0.11 22.87
CA TRP A 67 2.33 -1.02 21.73
C TRP A 67 3.77 -1.27 21.28
N GLY A 68 4.75 -0.65 21.94
CA GLY A 68 6.18 -0.92 21.79
C GLY A 68 6.72 -0.60 20.40
N TYR A 69 7.33 -1.59 19.75
CA TYR A 69 7.92 -1.43 18.40
C TYR A 69 6.89 -1.39 17.27
N ASN A 70 5.61 -1.64 17.56
CA ASN A 70 4.53 -1.57 16.58
C ASN A 70 4.11 -0.12 16.38
N ARG A 71 4.67 0.52 15.36
CA ARG A 71 4.40 1.91 15.01
C ARG A 71 4.00 2.00 13.55
N ALA A 72 3.56 3.17 13.11
CA ALA A 72 3.16 3.47 11.73
C ALA A 72 4.11 2.85 10.67
N TRP A 73 5.42 2.87 10.94
CA TRP A 73 6.43 2.36 10.01
C TRP A 73 6.34 0.86 9.69
N SER A 74 5.72 0.04 10.56
CA SER A 74 5.58 -1.39 10.28
C SER A 74 4.48 -1.68 9.27
N GLY A 75 3.50 -0.78 9.10
CA GLY A 75 2.34 -1.00 8.24
C GLY A 75 2.70 -1.36 6.80
N PRO A 76 3.55 -0.58 6.10
CA PRO A 76 4.00 -0.95 4.75
C PRO A 76 4.73 -2.30 4.74
N LEU A 77 5.56 -2.60 5.74
CA LEU A 77 6.30 -3.87 5.81
C LEU A 77 5.40 -5.08 6.06
N MET A 78 4.23 -4.89 6.69
CA MET A 78 3.23 -5.94 6.87
C MET A 78 2.65 -6.42 5.54
N PHE A 79 2.65 -5.59 4.50
CA PHE A 79 2.26 -6.01 3.15
C PHE A 79 3.12 -7.19 2.69
N ILE A 80 4.44 -7.13 2.87
CA ILE A 80 5.38 -8.18 2.45
C ILE A 80 5.07 -9.50 3.18
N HIS A 81 4.62 -9.43 4.43
CA HIS A 81 4.30 -10.61 5.23
C HIS A 81 2.92 -11.20 4.93
N PHE A 82 1.91 -10.37 4.67
CA PHE A 82 0.51 -10.79 4.54
C PHE A 82 -0.04 -10.79 3.11
N ALA A 83 0.70 -10.28 2.12
CA ALA A 83 0.29 -10.37 0.73
C ALA A 83 0.24 -11.85 0.29
N PRO A 84 -0.77 -12.25 -0.51
CA PRO A 84 -0.85 -13.63 -1.01
C PRO A 84 0.40 -14.02 -1.81
N GLU A 85 1.01 -15.17 -1.54
CA GLU A 85 2.19 -15.64 -2.29
C GLU A 85 1.98 -15.66 -3.83
N PRO A 86 0.82 -16.09 -4.37
CA PRO A 86 0.57 -16.08 -5.81
C PRO A 86 0.63 -14.68 -6.45
N TYR A 87 0.40 -13.61 -5.68
CA TYR A 87 0.50 -12.24 -6.18
C TYR A 87 1.92 -11.93 -6.66
N PHE A 88 2.96 -12.39 -5.94
CA PHE A 88 4.35 -12.13 -6.32
C PHE A 88 4.70 -12.82 -7.65
N THR A 89 4.07 -13.96 -7.96
CA THR A 89 4.19 -14.59 -9.28
C THR A 89 3.61 -13.69 -10.38
N LEU A 90 2.42 -13.11 -10.16
CA LEU A 90 1.79 -12.18 -11.11
C LEU A 90 2.60 -10.90 -11.29
N LEU A 91 3.17 -10.39 -10.20
CA LEU A 91 4.08 -9.23 -10.20
C LEU A 91 5.35 -9.52 -11.00
N GLN A 92 5.96 -10.70 -10.80
CA GLN A 92 7.14 -11.14 -11.55
C GLN A 92 6.84 -11.29 -13.05
N GLN A 93 5.63 -11.73 -13.39
CA GLN A 93 5.12 -11.78 -14.77
C GLN A 93 4.79 -10.39 -15.35
N ARG A 94 4.92 -9.31 -14.56
CA ARG A 94 4.60 -7.93 -14.93
C ARG A 94 3.16 -7.78 -15.41
N GLN A 95 2.24 -8.52 -14.79
CA GLN A 95 0.82 -8.34 -15.06
C GLN A 95 0.43 -6.91 -14.69
N PRO A 96 -0.21 -6.14 -15.59
CA PRO A 96 -0.48 -4.73 -15.32
C PRO A 96 -1.24 -4.45 -14.02
N PRO A 97 -2.28 -5.23 -13.65
CA PRO A 97 -2.98 -5.02 -12.38
C PRO A 97 -2.09 -5.29 -11.15
N ALA A 98 -1.14 -6.22 -11.26
CA ALA A 98 -0.17 -6.47 -10.20
C ALA A 98 0.77 -5.27 -10.00
N LEU A 99 1.22 -4.67 -11.10
CA LEU A 99 2.08 -3.49 -11.07
C LEU A 99 1.33 -2.27 -10.49
N VAL A 100 0.05 -2.09 -10.82
CA VAL A 100 -0.79 -1.05 -10.21
C VAL A 100 -0.79 -1.19 -8.69
N LEU A 101 -1.10 -2.38 -8.16
CA LEU A 101 -1.06 -2.62 -6.71
C LEU A 101 0.34 -2.42 -6.11
N PHE A 102 1.40 -2.73 -6.86
CA PHE A 102 2.77 -2.49 -6.43
C PHE A 102 3.13 -1.01 -6.34
N ALA A 103 2.58 -0.15 -7.20
CA ALA A 103 2.71 1.30 -7.05
C ALA A 103 2.05 1.80 -5.77
N PHE A 104 0.87 1.28 -5.39
CA PHE A 104 0.24 1.62 -4.09
C PHE A 104 1.10 1.16 -2.91
N PHE A 105 1.73 -0.01 -3.00
CA PHE A 105 2.74 -0.41 -2.02
C PHE A 105 3.91 0.58 -1.95
N GLY A 106 4.45 1.01 -3.11
CA GLY A 106 5.50 2.01 -3.19
C GLY A 106 5.12 3.34 -2.52
N ALA A 107 3.89 3.81 -2.72
CA ALA A 107 3.38 5.01 -2.08
C ALA A 107 3.28 4.86 -0.54
N LEU A 108 2.84 3.71 -0.03
CA LEU A 108 2.88 3.42 1.41
C LEU A 108 4.31 3.38 1.95
N LEU A 109 5.23 2.82 1.16
CA LEU A 109 6.65 2.72 1.52
C LEU A 109 7.34 4.09 1.52
N HIS A 110 6.91 5.04 0.68
CA HIS A 110 7.44 6.40 0.63
C HIS A 110 7.26 7.14 1.96
N GLY A 111 6.20 6.85 2.72
CA GLY A 111 6.06 7.37 4.08
C GLY A 111 7.14 6.91 5.07
N LEU A 112 8.06 6.04 4.65
CA LEU A 112 9.24 5.61 5.41
C LEU A 112 10.54 6.27 4.91
N ASP A 113 10.49 7.27 4.04
CA ASP A 113 11.69 7.87 3.45
C ASP A 113 12.58 8.57 4.49
N ASP A 114 12.04 8.97 5.65
CA ASP A 114 12.80 9.47 6.81
C ASP A 114 13.81 8.44 7.37
N TYR A 115 13.64 7.15 7.05
CA TYR A 115 14.57 6.11 7.44
C TYR A 115 15.67 5.94 6.39
N TRP A 116 16.91 6.22 6.78
CA TRP A 116 18.10 6.21 5.90
C TRP A 116 18.27 4.99 4.97
N PHE A 117 17.77 3.81 5.36
CA PHE A 117 17.90 2.58 4.57
C PHE A 117 16.73 2.33 3.61
N MET A 118 15.62 3.05 3.79
CA MET A 118 14.41 3.01 2.96
C MET A 118 14.26 4.25 2.08
N GLU A 119 15.04 5.30 2.35
CA GLU A 119 15.06 6.55 1.57
C GLU A 119 15.07 6.29 0.06
N GLY A 120 14.05 6.81 -0.64
CA GLY A 120 13.91 6.73 -2.10
C GLY A 120 13.38 5.41 -2.65
N TRP A 121 13.12 4.39 -1.82
CA TRP A 121 12.59 3.10 -2.28
C TRP A 121 11.16 3.24 -2.79
N GLY A 122 10.30 3.95 -2.04
CA GLY A 122 8.91 4.16 -2.42
C GLY A 122 8.78 4.87 -3.76
N ARG A 123 9.51 5.98 -3.92
CA ARG A 123 9.58 6.74 -5.18
C ARG A 123 10.09 5.88 -6.35
N SER A 124 11.20 5.19 -6.16
CA SER A 124 11.79 4.34 -7.21
C SER A 124 10.80 3.27 -7.71
N ILE A 125 10.02 2.67 -6.80
CA ILE A 125 8.99 1.69 -7.16
C ILE A 125 7.92 2.33 -8.04
N VAL A 126 7.39 3.48 -7.63
CA VAL A 126 6.29 4.15 -8.35
C VAL A 126 6.74 4.61 -9.74
N GLU A 127 7.92 5.22 -9.85
CA GLU A 127 8.48 5.68 -11.13
C GLU A 127 8.74 4.51 -12.09
N VAL A 128 9.36 3.42 -11.61
CA VAL A 128 9.59 2.23 -12.44
C VAL A 128 8.29 1.59 -12.89
N VAL A 129 7.26 1.56 -12.03
CA VAL A 129 5.93 1.05 -12.41
C VAL A 129 5.29 1.93 -13.48
N GLU A 130 5.36 3.26 -13.35
CA GLU A 130 4.86 4.20 -14.37
C GLU A 130 5.52 3.94 -15.72
N ASP A 131 6.84 3.81 -15.75
CA ASP A 131 7.62 3.55 -16.96
C ASP A 131 7.25 2.21 -17.62
N VAL A 132 7.04 1.15 -16.82
CA VAL A 132 6.71 -0.19 -17.33
C VAL A 132 5.28 -0.27 -17.86
N LEU A 133 4.33 0.38 -17.19
CA LEU A 133 2.92 0.36 -17.58
C LEU A 133 2.62 1.30 -18.76
N GLY A 134 3.24 2.47 -18.78
CA GLY A 134 2.99 3.52 -19.76
C GLY A 134 1.68 4.30 -19.54
N ALA A 135 1.45 5.30 -20.40
CA ALA A 135 0.45 6.35 -20.19
C ALA A 135 -1.01 5.87 -20.04
N TYR A 136 -1.36 4.71 -20.62
CA TYR A 136 -2.71 4.16 -20.50
C TYR A 136 -3.09 3.91 -19.03
N TRP A 137 -2.14 3.42 -18.22
CA TRP A 137 -2.41 3.01 -16.84
C TRP A 137 -2.30 4.15 -15.82
N LYS A 138 -1.79 5.31 -16.25
CA LYS A 138 -1.53 6.48 -15.40
C LYS A 138 -2.73 6.91 -14.53
N PRO A 139 -3.99 6.85 -14.99
CA PRO A 139 -5.15 7.18 -14.14
C PRO A 139 -5.23 6.33 -12.87
N TRP A 140 -4.96 5.02 -12.95
CA TRP A 140 -5.05 4.11 -11.81
C TRP A 140 -3.87 4.21 -10.84
N ILE A 141 -2.73 4.74 -11.28
CA ILE A 141 -1.56 5.01 -10.42
C ILE A 141 -1.39 6.50 -10.08
N SER A 142 -2.43 7.31 -10.31
CA SER A 142 -2.38 8.76 -10.08
C SER A 142 -2.14 9.13 -8.61
N TRP A 143 -2.76 8.43 -7.67
CA TRP A 143 -2.53 8.65 -6.24
C TRP A 143 -1.11 8.29 -5.81
N PRO A 144 -0.55 7.11 -6.16
CA PRO A 144 0.86 6.81 -5.90
C PRO A 144 1.83 7.86 -6.43
N LEU A 145 1.61 8.36 -7.65
CA LEU A 145 2.43 9.42 -8.26
C LEU A 145 2.36 10.72 -7.45
N GLN A 146 1.16 11.15 -7.07
CA GLN A 146 0.97 12.35 -6.25
C GLN A 146 1.68 12.22 -4.90
N VAL A 147 1.59 11.07 -4.23
CA VAL A 147 2.24 10.83 -2.93
C VAL A 147 3.75 11.02 -3.04
N VAL A 148 4.40 10.47 -4.07
CA VAL A 148 5.87 10.55 -4.21
C VAL A 148 6.38 11.88 -4.76
N GLU A 149 5.50 12.69 -5.37
CA GLU A 149 5.79 14.03 -5.88
C GLU A 149 5.65 15.13 -4.80
N MET A 150 4.79 14.94 -3.79
CA MET A 150 4.49 15.98 -2.78
C MET A 150 5.67 16.34 -1.86
N GLU A 151 6.69 15.48 -1.72
CA GLU A 151 7.86 15.72 -0.86
C GLU A 151 9.05 16.43 -1.55
N GLN A 152 8.84 17.08 -2.71
CA GLN A 152 9.93 17.80 -3.42
C GLN A 152 10.27 19.21 -2.88
N THR A 153 10.01 19.53 -1.60
CA THR A 153 10.27 20.89 -1.05
C THR A 153 11.39 20.94 -0.04
#